data_AF-A0A846Z6Q7-F1
#
_entry.id   AF-A0A846Z6Q7-F1
#
_cell.length_a   1.000
_cell.length_b   1.000
_cell.length_c   1.000
_cell.angle_alpha   90.00
_cell.angle_beta   90.00
_cell.angle_gamma   90.00
#
_symmetry.space_group_name_H-M   'P 1'
#
loop_
_entity.id
_entity.type
_entity.pdbx_description
1 polymer ?
#
loop_
_entity_poly.entity_id
_entity_poly.type
_entity_poly.pdbx_seq_one_letter_code
_entity_poly.pdbx_strand_id
1 'polypeptide(L)'
;MGIDKFRKDDFIDETDSLPAVQRTEARWAEPYRARGTGLWTVHLRRPETLRNSDGHLVATVTAGDLHTLGDLMAQQDALAREGRR
;
A
#
# COMPACT_ATOMS: atom_id res chain seq x y z
N MET A 1 -42.38 13.86 -14.47
CA MET A 1 -41.92 15.21 -14.84
C MET A 1 -41.52 15.91 -13.54
N GLY A 2 -40.32 16.41 -13.28
CA GLY A 2 -39.09 16.47 -14.04
C GLY A 2 -37.91 16.48 -13.05
N ILE A 3 -36.89 15.71 -13.41
CA ILE A 3 -35.51 15.88 -12.96
C ILE A 3 -35.00 17.19 -13.56
N ASP A 4 -34.59 18.17 -12.76
CA ASP A 4 -33.55 19.14 -13.12
C ASP A 4 -33.37 20.18 -12.02
N LYS A 5 -32.38 19.97 -11.15
CA LYS A 5 -31.69 21.06 -10.44
C LYS A 5 -30.23 20.68 -10.24
N PHE A 6 -29.53 20.37 -11.32
CA PHE A 6 -28.07 20.57 -11.33
C PHE A 6 -27.86 22.08 -11.44
N ARG A 7 -27.64 22.71 -10.29
CA ARG A 7 -27.30 24.15 -10.24
C ARG A 7 -25.97 24.33 -10.95
N LYS A 8 -25.94 25.35 -11.80
CA LYS A 8 -24.86 25.73 -12.71
C LYS A 8 -23.71 26.45 -11.98
N ASP A 9 -23.38 25.99 -10.78
CA ASP A 9 -22.35 26.53 -9.88
C ASP A 9 -21.42 25.43 -9.32
N ASP A 10 -21.50 24.19 -9.81
CA ASP A 10 -20.45 23.19 -9.60
C ASP A 10 -19.29 23.46 -10.58
N PHE A 11 -18.65 24.61 -10.43
CA PHE A 11 -17.30 24.80 -10.98
C PHE A 11 -16.36 23.93 -10.16
N ILE A 12 -15.97 22.78 -10.72
CA ILE A 12 -14.86 21.98 -10.19
C ILE A 12 -13.61 22.85 -10.34
N ASP A 13 -13.15 23.43 -9.25
CA ASP A 13 -11.89 24.15 -9.19
C ASP A 13 -10.76 23.14 -9.44
N GLU A 14 -9.99 23.34 -10.52
CA GLU A 14 -8.90 22.44 -10.91
C GLU A 14 -7.75 22.41 -9.88
N THR A 15 -7.73 23.37 -8.95
CA THR A 15 -6.79 23.43 -7.83
C THR A 15 -7.35 22.82 -6.55
N ASP A 16 -8.65 22.48 -6.52
CA ASP A 16 -9.26 21.77 -5.41
C ASP A 16 -8.69 20.36 -5.37
N SER A 17 -8.04 20.03 -4.25
CA SER A 17 -7.41 18.73 -4.08
C SER A 17 -8.50 17.69 -4.02
N LEU A 18 -8.66 16.91 -5.10
CA LEU A 18 -9.60 15.78 -5.19
C LEU A 18 -9.68 15.05 -3.84
N PRO A 19 -10.89 14.76 -3.31
CA PRO A 19 -11.07 14.15 -2.00
C PRO A 19 -10.15 12.95 -1.90
N ALA A 20 -9.14 13.09 -1.03
CA ALA A 20 -7.94 12.29 -0.93
C ALA A 20 -8.07 10.95 -1.65
N VAL A 21 -7.53 10.88 -2.87
CA VAL A 21 -7.14 9.60 -3.47
C VAL A 21 -6.18 9.00 -2.47
N GLN A 22 -6.71 8.18 -1.55
CA GLN A 22 -5.93 7.48 -0.56
C GLN A 22 -4.87 6.75 -1.37
N ARG A 23 -3.60 7.16 -1.18
CA ARG A 23 -2.49 6.45 -1.81
C ARG A 23 -2.69 5.00 -1.43
N THR A 24 -2.93 4.14 -2.42
CA THR A 24 -2.96 2.71 -2.22
C THR A 24 -1.71 2.36 -1.44
N GLU A 25 -1.86 2.03 -0.15
CA GLU A 25 -0.70 1.74 0.67
C GLU A 25 0.07 0.62 -0.01
N ALA A 26 1.36 0.86 -0.23
CA ALA A 26 2.21 -0.15 -0.84
C ALA A 26 2.10 -1.43 -0.01
N ARG A 27 2.09 -2.58 -0.70
CA ARG A 27 2.03 -3.92 -0.07
C ARG A 27 3.11 -4.11 1.00
N TRP A 28 4.24 -3.42 0.86
CA TRP A 28 5.35 -3.44 1.81
C TRP A 28 5.35 -2.17 2.66
N ALA A 29 5.55 -2.35 3.97
CA ALA A 29 5.86 -1.24 4.86
C ALA A 29 7.26 -0.69 4.58
N GLU A 30 7.61 0.44 5.20
CA GLU A 30 8.96 0.98 5.13
C GLU A 30 9.96 0.04 5.84
N PRO A 31 11.07 -0.35 5.19
CA PRO A 31 12.14 -1.11 5.82
C PRO A 31 12.78 -0.35 6.98
N TYR A 32 13.05 -1.05 8.07
CA TYR A 32 13.71 -0.47 9.25
C TYR A 32 14.74 -1.43 9.83
N ARG A 33 15.68 -0.89 10.63
CA ARG A 33 16.67 -1.71 11.32
C ARG A 33 16.19 -2.05 12.73
N ALA A 34 15.98 -3.33 13.00
CA ALA A 34 15.49 -3.79 14.29
C ALA A 34 16.57 -3.63 15.38
N ARG A 35 16.26 -2.90 16.46
CA ARG A 35 17.23 -2.60 17.52
C ARG A 35 17.73 -3.83 18.29
N GLY A 36 16.90 -4.87 18.40
CA GLY A 36 17.25 -6.08 19.15
C GLY A 36 18.17 -7.04 18.38
N THR A 37 18.02 -7.13 17.06
CA THR A 37 18.76 -8.08 16.22
C THR A 37 19.79 -7.41 15.32
N GLY A 38 19.71 -6.10 15.12
CA GLY A 38 20.54 -5.34 14.18
C GLY A 38 20.21 -5.59 12.70
N LEU A 39 19.22 -6.44 12.42
CA LEU A 39 18.81 -6.85 11.07
C LEU A 39 17.89 -5.81 10.44
N TRP A 40 17.99 -5.68 9.12
CA TRP A 40 16.98 -5.00 8.32
C TRP A 40 15.70 -5.83 8.31
N THR A 41 14.58 -5.18 8.53
CA THR A 41 13.27 -5.81 8.69
C THR A 41 12.26 -5.03 7.86
N VAL A 42 11.39 -5.74 7.16
CA VAL A 42 10.24 -5.15 6.48
C VAL A 42 9.01 -6.00 6.74
N HIS A 43 7.88 -5.33 6.88
CA HIS A 43 6.58 -5.97 7.08
C HIS A 43 5.77 -5.96 5.80
N LEU A 44 5.24 -7.12 5.46
CA LEU A 44 4.30 -7.29 4.38
C LEU A 44 2.88 -7.07 4.92
N ARG A 45 2.15 -6.12 4.34
CA ARG A 45 0.76 -5.83 4.69
C ARG A 45 -0.17 -6.33 3.58
N ARG A 46 -1.41 -6.69 3.93
CA ARG A 46 -2.45 -6.78 2.89
C ARG A 46 -2.77 -5.37 2.43
N PRO A 47 -2.83 -5.11 1.11
CA PRO A 47 -3.38 -3.84 0.64
C PRO A 47 -4.79 -3.71 1.20
N GLU A 48 -5.06 -2.61 1.88
CA GLU A 48 -6.39 -2.33 2.43
C GLU A 48 -7.39 -2.32 1.28
N THR A 49 -8.15 -3.40 1.14
CA THR A 49 -9.38 -3.32 0.37
C THR A 49 -10.29 -2.40 1.19
N LEU A 50 -10.69 -1.24 0.62
CA LEU A 50 -11.55 -0.18 1.18
C LEU A 50 -12.77 -0.64 2.03
N ARG A 51 -13.10 -1.94 2.05
CA ARG A 51 -14.17 -2.55 2.86
C ARG A 51 -13.74 -3.22 4.16
N ASN A 52 -12.46 -3.54 4.35
CA ASN A 52 -11.95 -4.19 5.56
C ASN A 52 -10.73 -3.43 6.04
N SER A 53 -10.92 -2.59 7.06
CA SER A 53 -9.93 -1.76 7.76
C SER A 53 -8.92 -2.57 8.59
N ASP A 54 -8.57 -3.74 8.08
CA ASP A 54 -7.86 -4.79 8.79
C ASP A 54 -6.55 -4.99 8.02
N GLY A 55 -5.64 -4.03 8.22
CA GLY A 55 -4.26 -4.05 7.77
C GLY A 55 -3.48 -5.15 8.47
N HIS A 56 -3.85 -6.41 8.20
CA HIS A 56 -3.23 -7.59 8.79
C HIS A 56 -1.80 -7.74 8.26
N LEU A 57 -0.85 -7.84 9.19
CA LEU A 57 0.52 -8.25 8.91
C LEU A 57 0.50 -9.65 8.31
N VAL A 58 0.97 -9.79 7.07
CA VAL A 58 1.01 -11.06 6.33
C VAL A 58 2.30 -11.80 6.59
N ALA A 59 3.43 -11.09 6.57
CA ALA A 59 4.74 -11.67 6.74
C ALA A 59 5.73 -10.63 7.23
N THR A 60 6.82 -11.10 7.83
CA THR A 60 7.98 -10.29 8.18
C THR A 60 9.18 -10.87 7.47
N VAL A 61 9.90 -10.03 6.73
CA VAL A 61 11.15 -10.41 6.06
C VAL A 61 12.28 -9.70 6.77
N THR A 62 13.34 -10.45 7.08
CA THR A 62 14.53 -9.92 7.74
C THR A 62 15.79 -10.30 6.97
N ALA A 63 16.75 -9.39 6.88
CA ALA A 63 18.04 -9.61 6.23
C ALA A 63 19.18 -8.86 6.94
N GLY A 64 20.42 -9.29 6.69
CA GLY A 64 21.61 -8.64 7.26
C GLY A 64 21.89 -7.24 6.70
N ASP A 65 21.50 -7.01 5.45
CA ASP A 65 21.70 -5.77 4.72
C ASP A 65 20.47 -5.42 3.86
N LEU A 66 20.40 -4.16 3.42
CA LEU A 66 19.25 -3.64 2.68
C LEU A 66 19.14 -4.21 1.26
N HIS A 67 20.25 -4.60 0.64
CA HIS A 67 20.25 -5.16 -0.71
C HIS A 67 19.63 -6.55 -0.71
N THR A 68 20.09 -7.42 0.18
CA THR A 68 19.51 -8.75 0.41
C THR A 68 18.03 -8.66 0.80
N LEU A 69 17.64 -7.65 1.60
CA LEU A 69 16.24 -7.41 1.92
C LEU A 69 15.40 -7.12 0.66
N GLY A 70 15.91 -6.25 -0.22
CA GLY A 70 15.26 -5.91 -1.49
C GLY A 70 15.08 -7.12 -2.40
N ASP A 71 16.10 -7.97 -2.52
CA ASP A 71 16.02 -9.20 -3.31
C ASP A 71 14.97 -10.17 -2.77
N LEU A 72 14.91 -10.35 -1.44
CA LEU A 72 13.89 -11.18 -0.80
C LEU A 72 12.47 -10.62 -1.01
N MET A 73 12.30 -9.30 -0.94
CA MET A 73 11.03 -8.65 -1.26
C MET A 73 10.62 -8.93 -2.72
N ALA A 74 11.54 -8.78 -3.66
CA ALA A 74 11.28 -9.03 -5.08
C ALA A 74 10.95 -10.51 -5.38
N GLN A 75 11.63 -11.44 -4.72
CA GLN A 75 11.31 -12.87 -4.81
C GLN A 75 9.91 -13.18 -4.28
N GLN A 76 9.53 -12.60 -3.14
CA GLN A 76 8.17 -12.77 -2.60
C GLN A 76 7.11 -12.12 -3.49
N ASP A 77 7.43 -11.00 -4.16
CA ASP A 77 6.54 -10.40 -5.16
C ASP A 77 6.39 -11.29 -6.39
N ALA A 78 7.46 -11.95 -6.87
CA ALA A 78 7.40 -12.88 -7.99
C ALA A 78 6.52 -14.12 -7.66
N LEU A 79 6.74 -14.74 -6.50
CA LEU A 79 5.94 -15.88 -6.04
C LEU A 79 4.45 -15.53 -5.89
N ALA A 80 4.15 -14.32 -5.39
CA ALA A 80 2.77 -13.86 -5.25
C ALA A 80 2.09 -13.60 -6.62
N ARG A 81 2.85 -13.29 -7.67
CA ARG A 81 2.34 -13.14 -9.04
C ARG A 81 2.07 -14.51 -9.69
N GLU A 82 2.93 -15.49 -9.46
CA GLU A 82 2.77 -16.84 -10.01
C GLU A 82 1.58 -17.59 -9.41
N GLY A 83 1.36 -17.50 -8.09
CA GLY A 83 0.24 -18.16 -7.42
C GLY A 83 -1.16 -17.58 -7.71
N ARG A 84 -1.27 -16.52 -8.53
CA ARG A 84 -2.54 -15.95 -9.00
C ARG A 84 -2.96 -16.44 -10.40
N ARG A 85 -2.14 -17.24 -11.08
CA ARG A 85 -2.51 -17.94 -12.32
C ARG A 85 -3.18 -19.27 -12.01
#